data_AF-A0A5D2E0E5-F1
#
_entry.id   AF-A0A5D2E0E5-F1
#
_cell.length_a   1.000
_cell.length_b   1.000
_cell.length_c   1.000
_cell.angle_alpha   90.00
_cell.angle_beta   90.00
_cell.angle_gamma   90.00
#
_symmetry.space_group_name_H-M   'P 1'
#
loop_
_entity.id
_entity.type
_entity.pdbx_description
1 polymer ?
#
loop_
_entity_poly.entity_id
_entity_poly.type
_entity_poly.pdbx_seq_one_letter_code
_entity_poly.pdbx_strand_id
1 'polypeptide(L)'
;MEAEKSTKHYSSSHKILLVGEGDFSFAACLATSLGSGVNMVATSLDSKVMLNYKYNDAMANVSRLEELGCTVIDEVDCCTMSQHPKLKSNLFDRIVFNFPHAGFFFARESTPYVIDLHKNVVKGFLRNAVEMLTENGEVHITHKTAHPYKMWESEKLANEVGLGLLDKIAFYYWDYPGYKNKRGECQHCDKSFPIGESSTYKFKIMN
;
A
#
# COMPACT_ATOMS: atom_id res chain seq x y z
N MET A 1 -17.92 -24.44 -1.18
CA MET A 1 -17.17 -23.19 -1.40
C MET A 1 -17.78 -22.16 -0.47
N GLU A 2 -16.98 -21.47 0.32
CA GLU A 2 -17.49 -20.33 1.11
C GLU A 2 -18.00 -19.23 0.17
N ALA A 3 -19.03 -18.49 0.59
CA ALA A 3 -19.56 -17.39 -0.20
C ALA A 3 -18.53 -16.25 -0.32
N GLU A 4 -18.48 -15.60 -1.48
CA GLU A 4 -17.63 -14.44 -1.72
C GLU A 4 -17.94 -13.32 -0.73
N LYS A 5 -16.90 -12.82 -0.06
CA LYS A 5 -17.00 -11.69 0.88
C LYS A 5 -16.32 -10.49 0.24
N SER A 6 -16.95 -9.33 0.37
CA SER A 6 -16.43 -8.06 -0.14
C SER A 6 -16.38 -7.00 0.94
N THR A 7 -15.33 -6.19 0.94
CA THR A 7 -15.25 -4.96 1.73
C THR A 7 -14.76 -3.82 0.85
N LYS A 8 -15.55 -2.75 0.77
CA LYS A 8 -15.30 -1.56 -0.07
C LYS A 8 -14.99 -1.89 -1.54
N HIS A 9 -13.72 -2.01 -1.89
CA HIS A 9 -13.23 -2.22 -3.26
C HIS A 9 -12.45 -3.52 -3.41
N TYR A 10 -12.49 -4.37 -2.38
CA TYR A 10 -11.76 -5.61 -2.29
C TYR A 10 -12.75 -6.77 -2.10
N SER A 11 -12.44 -7.89 -2.72
CA SER A 11 -13.20 -9.13 -2.62
C SER A 11 -12.27 -10.28 -2.27
N SER A 12 -12.80 -11.30 -1.60
CA SER A 12 -12.09 -12.54 -1.29
C SER A 12 -11.67 -13.31 -2.56
N SER A 13 -12.28 -13.01 -3.71
CA SER A 13 -11.91 -13.56 -5.01
C SER A 13 -10.68 -12.87 -5.64
N HIS A 14 -10.33 -11.65 -5.22
CA HIS A 14 -9.18 -10.94 -5.75
C HIS A 14 -7.87 -11.53 -5.20
N LYS A 15 -6.85 -11.62 -6.06
CA LYS A 15 -5.46 -11.76 -5.65
C LYS A 15 -4.89 -10.37 -5.36
N ILE A 16 -4.50 -10.12 -4.11
CA ILE A 16 -4.17 -8.79 -3.59
C ILE A 16 -2.71 -8.73 -3.14
N LEU A 17 -1.96 -7.75 -3.64
CA LEU A 17 -0.65 -7.37 -3.13
C LEU A 17 -0.78 -6.06 -2.33
N LEU A 18 -0.40 -6.08 -1.06
CA LEU A 18 -0.31 -4.88 -0.21
C LEU A 18 1.17 -4.52 -0.04
N VAL A 19 1.53 -3.30 -0.42
CA VAL A 19 2.92 -2.85 -0.51
C VAL A 19 3.20 -1.77 0.53
N GLY A 20 4.35 -1.88 1.19
CA GLY A 20 4.82 -0.87 2.14
C GLY A 20 3.99 -0.83 3.42
N GLU A 21 3.51 -1.97 3.89
CA GLU A 21 2.82 -2.09 5.17
C GLU A 21 3.77 -1.66 6.31
N GLY A 22 3.30 -0.75 7.16
CA GLY A 22 4.00 -0.35 8.38
C GLY A 22 3.84 -1.43 9.45
N ASP A 23 2.84 -1.26 10.31
CA ASP A 23 2.51 -2.25 11.34
C ASP A 23 1.61 -3.41 10.86
N PHE A 24 1.37 -3.53 9.55
CA PHE A 24 0.47 -4.52 8.94
C PHE A 24 -1.01 -4.46 9.36
N SER A 25 -1.44 -3.41 10.07
CA SER A 25 -2.81 -3.32 10.57
C SER A 25 -3.85 -3.18 9.45
N PHE A 26 -3.50 -2.59 8.32
CA PHE A 26 -4.41 -2.49 7.16
C PHE A 26 -4.62 -3.86 6.51
N ALA A 27 -3.54 -4.58 6.21
CA ALA A 27 -3.62 -5.94 5.70
C ALA A 27 -4.39 -6.86 6.66
N ALA A 28 -4.13 -6.80 7.97
CA ALA A 28 -4.82 -7.63 8.96
C ALA A 28 -6.33 -7.33 9.05
N CYS A 29 -6.71 -6.05 8.97
CA CYS A 29 -8.09 -5.61 8.87
C CYS A 29 -8.78 -6.16 7.61
N LEU A 30 -8.09 -6.06 6.47
CA LEU A 30 -8.62 -6.51 5.19
C LEU A 30 -8.82 -8.03 5.17
N ALA A 31 -7.80 -8.81 5.57
CA ALA A 31 -7.89 -10.27 5.63
C ALA A 31 -9.01 -10.73 6.58
N THR A 32 -9.16 -10.07 7.73
CA THR A 32 -10.25 -10.37 8.67
C THR A 32 -11.63 -10.06 8.06
N SER A 33 -11.77 -8.93 7.37
CA SER A 33 -13.02 -8.52 6.72
C SER A 33 -13.42 -9.46 5.58
N LEU A 34 -12.43 -9.93 4.81
CA LEU A 34 -12.63 -10.92 3.75
C LEU A 34 -12.80 -12.35 4.31
N GLY A 35 -12.58 -12.55 5.60
CA GLY A 35 -12.65 -13.86 6.27
C GLY A 35 -11.46 -14.80 5.99
N SER A 36 -10.56 -14.42 5.09
CA SER A 36 -9.38 -15.19 4.73
C SER A 36 -8.32 -14.27 4.11
N GLY A 37 -7.05 -14.61 4.32
CA GLY A 37 -5.89 -13.95 3.73
C GLY A 37 -5.23 -14.78 2.62
N VAL A 38 -5.76 -15.95 2.24
CA VAL A 38 -5.08 -16.89 1.32
C VAL A 38 -4.72 -16.31 -0.05
N ASN A 39 -5.49 -15.33 -0.52
CA ASN A 39 -5.24 -14.63 -1.79
C ASN A 39 -4.47 -13.31 -1.60
N MET A 40 -3.94 -13.05 -0.41
CA MET A 40 -3.25 -11.82 -0.05
C MET A 40 -1.76 -12.07 0.14
N VAL A 41 -0.96 -11.11 -0.36
CA VAL A 41 0.46 -10.98 -0.08
C VAL A 41 0.67 -9.60 0.53
N ALA A 42 1.12 -9.54 1.78
CA ALA A 42 1.41 -8.28 2.48
C ALA A 42 2.92 -8.09 2.58
N THR A 43 3.42 -6.93 2.18
CA THR A 43 4.86 -6.67 2.12
C THR A 43 5.26 -5.40 2.85
N SER A 44 6.48 -5.41 3.39
CA SER A 44 7.11 -4.23 3.99
C SER A 44 8.54 -4.08 3.48
N LEU A 45 9.04 -2.84 3.49
CA LEU A 45 10.44 -2.54 3.22
C LEU A 45 11.32 -2.95 4.41
N ASP A 46 10.80 -2.87 5.63
CA ASP A 46 11.53 -3.19 6.85
C ASP A 46 11.66 -4.71 7.01
N SER A 47 12.83 -5.17 7.47
CA SER A 47 13.03 -6.56 7.90
C SER A 47 12.17 -6.89 9.12
N LYS A 48 11.88 -8.17 9.38
CA LYS A 48 11.16 -8.61 10.59
C LYS A 48 11.75 -8.05 11.89
N VAL A 49 13.07 -7.93 11.97
CA VAL A 49 13.77 -7.34 13.13
C VAL A 49 13.45 -5.86 13.26
N MET A 50 13.49 -5.11 12.16
CA MET A 50 13.17 -3.68 12.16
C MET A 50 11.69 -3.42 12.43
N LEU A 51 10.78 -4.25 11.91
CA LEU A 51 9.35 -4.18 12.20
C LEU A 51 9.06 -4.33 13.69
N ASN A 52 9.64 -5.34 14.33
CA ASN A 52 9.48 -5.58 15.77
C ASN A 52 10.07 -4.45 16.63
N TYR A 53 11.12 -3.78 16.14
CA TYR A 53 11.70 -2.62 16.81
C TYR A 53 10.85 -1.35 16.62
N LYS A 54 10.32 -1.12 15.41
CA LYS A 54 9.62 0.11 15.05
C LYS A 54 8.18 0.16 15.53
N TYR A 55 7.46 -0.97 15.53
CA TYR A 55 6.01 -1.00 15.72
C TYR A 55 5.61 -2.04 16.75
N ASN A 56 4.98 -1.59 17.84
CA ASN A 56 4.62 -2.49 18.94
C ASN A 56 3.63 -3.58 18.52
N ASP A 57 2.70 -3.25 17.61
CA ASP A 57 1.63 -4.15 17.17
C ASP A 57 2.00 -4.97 15.92
N ALA A 58 3.16 -4.72 15.27
CA ALA A 58 3.48 -5.34 13.99
C ALA A 58 3.51 -6.86 14.07
N MET A 59 4.16 -7.41 15.09
CA MET A 59 4.28 -8.87 15.21
C MET A 59 2.93 -9.55 15.48
N ALA A 60 2.03 -8.91 16.23
CA ALA A 60 0.68 -9.42 16.44
C ALA A 60 -0.14 -9.41 15.13
N ASN A 61 -0.03 -8.34 14.34
CA ASN A 61 -0.71 -8.24 13.05
C ASN A 61 -0.14 -9.24 12.02
N VAL A 62 1.18 -9.45 12.00
CA VAL A 62 1.83 -10.47 11.16
C VAL A 62 1.36 -11.87 11.54
N SER A 63 1.35 -12.22 12.82
CA SER A 63 0.83 -13.53 13.27
C SER A 63 -0.63 -13.72 12.87
N ARG A 64 -1.46 -12.68 13.04
CA ARG A 64 -2.87 -12.71 12.61
C ARG A 64 -3.03 -12.93 11.10
N LEU A 65 -2.17 -12.31 10.29
CA LEU A 65 -2.15 -12.49 8.84
C LEU A 65 -1.77 -13.92 8.46
N GLU A 66 -0.71 -14.46 9.06
CA GLU A 66 -0.25 -15.83 8.83
C GLU A 66 -1.33 -16.86 9.24
N GLU A 67 -2.01 -16.66 10.37
CA GLU A 67 -3.15 -17.48 10.82
C GLU A 67 -4.33 -17.47 9.83
N LEU A 68 -4.52 -16.36 9.11
CA LEU A 68 -5.54 -16.23 8.06
C LEU A 68 -5.06 -16.78 6.71
N GLY A 69 -3.84 -17.29 6.62
CA GLY A 69 -3.23 -17.80 5.39
C GLY A 69 -2.64 -16.74 4.47
N CYS A 70 -2.50 -15.49 4.92
CA CYS A 70 -1.82 -14.44 4.16
C CYS A 70 -0.32 -14.74 4.07
N THR A 71 0.25 -14.53 2.89
CA THR A 71 1.70 -14.55 2.73
C THR A 71 2.27 -13.20 3.19
N VAL A 72 3.22 -13.21 4.12
CA VAL A 72 3.93 -11.99 4.57
C VAL A 72 5.36 -12.03 4.07
N ILE A 73 5.83 -10.93 3.47
CA ILE A 73 7.18 -10.82 2.90
C ILE A 73 7.81 -9.50 3.36
N ASP A 74 8.92 -9.56 4.08
CA ASP A 74 9.73 -8.42 4.45
C ASP A 74 10.77 -8.07 3.38
N GLU A 75 11.42 -6.91 3.53
CA GLU A 75 12.51 -6.43 2.66
C GLU A 75 12.10 -6.28 1.18
N VAL A 76 10.85 -5.91 0.91
CA VAL A 76 10.34 -5.62 -0.44
C VAL A 76 10.37 -4.12 -0.71
N ASP A 77 11.25 -3.69 -1.61
CA ASP A 77 11.24 -2.33 -2.15
C ASP A 77 10.21 -2.20 -3.28
N CYS A 78 9.24 -1.30 -3.11
CA CYS A 78 8.20 -1.00 -4.09
C CYS A 78 8.75 -0.58 -5.47
N CYS A 79 9.96 -0.03 -5.54
CA CYS A 79 10.61 0.39 -6.78
C CYS A 79 11.30 -0.76 -7.53
N THR A 80 11.39 -1.95 -6.93
CA THR A 80 12.00 -3.15 -7.53
C THR A 80 11.17 -4.43 -7.33
N MET A 81 9.95 -4.30 -6.78
CA MET A 81 9.11 -5.43 -6.37
C MET A 81 8.76 -6.41 -7.51
N SER A 82 8.73 -5.96 -8.78
CA SER A 82 8.47 -6.85 -9.92
C SER A 82 9.61 -7.83 -10.17
N GLN A 83 10.81 -7.54 -9.66
CA GLN A 83 11.99 -8.40 -9.75
C GLN A 83 12.20 -9.26 -8.50
N HIS A 84 11.45 -9.01 -7.42
CA HIS A 84 11.63 -9.71 -6.16
C HIS A 84 11.40 -11.22 -6.34
N PRO A 85 12.29 -12.12 -5.89
CA PRO A 85 12.23 -13.55 -6.21
C PRO A 85 10.91 -14.24 -5.84
N LYS A 86 10.26 -13.80 -4.76
CA LYS A 86 8.97 -14.32 -4.29
C LYS A 86 7.75 -13.71 -5.01
N LEU A 87 7.93 -12.61 -5.75
CA LEU A 87 6.83 -11.86 -6.39
C LEU A 87 6.86 -11.92 -7.92
N LYS A 88 8.04 -11.97 -8.55
CA LYS A 88 8.24 -11.79 -10.00
C LYS A 88 7.44 -12.71 -10.94
N SER A 89 6.90 -13.82 -10.43
CA SER A 89 6.08 -14.76 -11.22
C SER A 89 4.58 -14.63 -10.92
N ASN A 90 4.16 -13.60 -10.20
CA ASN A 90 2.78 -13.40 -9.76
C ASN A 90 2.16 -12.17 -10.41
N LEU A 91 0.96 -12.33 -10.96
CA LEU A 91 0.06 -11.24 -11.28
C LEU A 91 -0.99 -11.08 -10.19
N PHE A 92 -1.55 -9.87 -10.06
CA PHE A 92 -2.49 -9.47 -9.02
C PHE A 92 -3.66 -8.69 -9.60
N ASP A 93 -4.85 -8.90 -9.03
CA ASP A 93 -6.05 -8.14 -9.37
C ASP A 93 -6.04 -6.77 -8.68
N ARG A 94 -5.43 -6.68 -7.50
CA ARG A 94 -5.31 -5.43 -6.75
C ARG A 94 -3.88 -5.29 -6.22
N ILE A 95 -3.23 -4.18 -6.54
CA ILE A 95 -1.93 -3.80 -5.97
C ILE A 95 -2.11 -2.50 -5.20
N VAL A 96 -1.96 -2.55 -3.88
CA VAL A 96 -2.36 -1.48 -2.95
C VAL A 96 -1.14 -0.86 -2.28
N PHE A 97 -1.04 0.47 -2.30
CA PHE A 97 -0.02 1.22 -1.55
C PHE A 97 -0.66 2.40 -0.81
N ASN A 98 -0.77 2.28 0.51
CA ASN A 98 -1.40 3.29 1.35
C ASN A 98 -0.37 4.27 1.90
N PHE A 99 -0.62 5.56 1.69
CA PHE A 99 0.21 6.67 2.14
C PHE A 99 1.71 6.49 1.80
N PRO A 100 2.05 6.27 0.52
CA PRO A 100 3.45 6.13 0.10
C PRO A 100 4.28 7.31 0.61
N HIS A 101 5.49 7.06 1.07
CA HIS A 101 6.35 8.13 1.59
C HIS A 101 7.82 7.71 1.46
N ALA A 102 8.67 8.64 1.06
CA ALA A 102 10.08 8.37 0.76
C ALA A 102 11.00 8.47 1.99
N GLY A 103 10.48 9.02 3.08
CA GLY A 103 11.32 9.49 4.18
C GLY A 103 12.07 10.76 3.78
N PHE A 104 12.50 11.54 4.77
CA PHE A 104 13.42 12.65 4.59
C PHE A 104 13.99 13.08 5.93
N PHE A 105 15.20 13.65 5.90
CA PHE A 105 15.87 14.19 7.08
C PHE A 105 16.12 15.69 6.91
N PHE A 106 15.92 16.46 7.98
CA PHE A 106 16.25 17.90 8.03
C PHE A 106 15.61 18.76 6.91
N ALA A 107 14.38 18.44 6.50
CA ALA A 107 13.61 19.21 5.52
C ALA A 107 12.12 19.29 5.91
N ARG A 108 11.29 19.91 5.06
CA ARG A 108 9.83 19.93 5.22
C ARG A 108 9.19 19.13 4.10
N GLU A 109 8.01 18.58 4.37
CA GLU A 109 7.16 17.90 3.40
C GLU A 109 6.91 18.74 2.12
N SER A 110 6.88 20.07 2.26
CA SER A 110 6.65 21.00 1.17
C SER A 110 7.93 21.44 0.44
N THR A 111 9.11 20.98 0.85
CA THR A 111 10.37 21.32 0.20
C THR A 111 10.41 20.69 -1.19
N PRO A 112 10.75 21.43 -2.27
CA PRO A 112 10.67 20.90 -3.65
C PRO A 112 11.41 19.57 -3.87
N TYR A 113 12.65 19.45 -3.39
CA TYR A 113 13.41 18.20 -3.54
C TYR A 113 12.78 17.02 -2.79
N VAL A 114 12.13 17.27 -1.64
CA VAL A 114 11.42 16.24 -0.86
C VAL A 114 10.17 15.78 -1.62
N ILE A 115 9.44 16.72 -2.22
CA ILE A 115 8.32 16.41 -3.12
C ILE A 115 8.81 15.50 -4.27
N ASP A 116 9.96 15.80 -4.87
CA ASP A 116 10.53 14.98 -5.95
C ASP A 116 10.92 13.57 -5.47
N LEU A 117 11.45 13.41 -4.25
CA LEU A 117 11.69 12.09 -3.66
C LEU A 117 10.39 11.28 -3.53
N HIS A 118 9.32 11.90 -3.04
CA HIS A 118 8.02 11.25 -2.93
C HIS A 118 7.44 10.86 -4.29
N LYS A 119 7.57 11.74 -5.28
CA LYS A 119 7.16 11.46 -6.66
C LYS A 119 7.94 10.29 -7.25
N ASN A 120 9.23 10.17 -6.94
CA ASN A 120 10.05 9.04 -7.40
C ASN A 120 9.59 7.70 -6.80
N VAL A 121 9.25 7.66 -5.50
CA VAL A 121 8.68 6.45 -4.87
C VAL A 121 7.35 6.06 -5.50
N VAL A 122 6.44 7.03 -5.65
CA VAL A 122 5.12 6.77 -6.27
C VAL A 122 5.29 6.29 -7.71
N LYS A 123 6.14 6.93 -8.51
CA LYS A 123 6.39 6.55 -9.90
C LYS A 123 7.08 5.19 -10.02
N GLY A 124 8.04 4.89 -9.15
CA GLY A 124 8.74 3.61 -9.10
C GLY A 124 7.79 2.46 -8.78
N PHE A 125 6.94 2.65 -7.77
CA PHE A 125 5.86 1.71 -7.44
C PHE A 125 4.91 1.50 -8.64
N LEU A 126 4.40 2.58 -9.24
CA LEU A 126 3.46 2.49 -10.36
C LEU A 126 4.06 1.73 -11.55
N ARG A 127 5.34 1.97 -11.89
CA ARG A 127 6.04 1.23 -12.95
C ARG A 127 6.10 -0.27 -12.67
N ASN A 128 6.49 -0.66 -11.45
CA ASN A 128 6.56 -2.07 -11.07
C ASN A 128 5.17 -2.71 -11.03
N ALA A 129 4.15 -1.96 -10.58
CA ALA A 129 2.79 -2.45 -10.52
C ALA A 129 2.26 -2.83 -11.91
N VAL A 130 2.53 -2.02 -12.95
CA VAL A 130 2.12 -2.33 -14.35
C VAL A 130 2.58 -3.73 -14.79
N GLU A 131 3.80 -4.14 -14.44
CA GLU A 131 4.35 -5.46 -14.80
C GLU A 131 3.68 -6.63 -14.05
N MET A 132 2.89 -6.33 -13.01
CA MET A 132 2.36 -7.30 -12.06
C MET A 132 0.82 -7.34 -12.04
N LEU A 133 0.14 -6.62 -12.94
CA LEU A 133 -1.32 -6.62 -13.01
C LEU A 133 -1.85 -7.79 -13.84
N THR A 134 -2.99 -8.33 -13.43
CA THR A 134 -3.85 -9.12 -14.32
C THR A 134 -4.51 -8.22 -15.36
N GLU A 135 -5.14 -8.80 -16.38
CA GLU A 135 -5.82 -8.06 -17.47
C GLU A 135 -6.85 -7.04 -16.95
N ASN A 136 -7.57 -7.38 -15.87
CA ASN A 136 -8.54 -6.50 -15.19
C ASN A 136 -8.01 -5.96 -13.86
N GLY A 137 -6.68 -5.97 -13.68
CA GLY A 137 -6.04 -5.54 -12.46
C GLY A 137 -6.12 -4.03 -12.25
N GLU A 138 -6.13 -3.64 -10.97
CA GLU A 138 -6.13 -2.24 -10.55
C GLU A 138 -4.97 -1.94 -9.59
N VAL A 139 -4.37 -0.76 -9.73
CA VAL A 139 -3.44 -0.20 -8.75
C VAL A 139 -4.18 0.80 -7.88
N HIS A 140 -4.14 0.63 -6.56
CA HIS A 140 -4.80 1.49 -5.60
C HIS A 140 -3.75 2.27 -4.80
N ILE A 141 -3.79 3.60 -4.89
CA ILE A 141 -2.99 4.48 -4.03
C ILE A 141 -3.93 5.26 -3.13
N THR A 142 -3.78 5.11 -1.82
CA THR A 142 -4.46 6.00 -0.86
C THR A 142 -3.52 7.12 -0.47
N HIS A 143 -3.93 8.37 -0.64
CA HIS A 143 -3.09 9.50 -0.26
C HIS A 143 -3.89 10.75 0.10
N LYS A 144 -3.21 11.66 0.81
CA LYS A 144 -3.76 12.96 1.18
C LYS A 144 -3.96 13.85 -0.05
N THR A 145 -5.05 14.62 -0.05
CA THR A 145 -5.46 15.46 -1.19
C THR A 145 -5.17 16.95 -0.97
N ALA A 146 -4.82 17.36 0.25
CA ALA A 146 -4.47 18.74 0.57
C ALA A 146 -3.00 19.07 0.26
N HIS A 147 -2.63 20.36 0.31
CA HIS A 147 -1.23 20.78 0.23
C HIS A 147 -0.42 20.29 1.45
N PRO A 148 0.85 19.88 1.31
CA PRO A 148 1.64 19.81 0.07
C PRO A 148 1.44 18.51 -0.73
N TYR A 149 0.75 17.53 -0.17
CA TYR A 149 0.57 16.19 -0.74
C TYR A 149 -0.02 16.16 -2.15
N LYS A 150 -0.93 17.10 -2.48
CA LYS A 150 -1.46 17.25 -3.85
C LYS A 150 -0.39 17.54 -4.90
N MET A 151 0.74 18.13 -4.50
CA MET A 151 1.85 18.47 -5.40
C MET A 151 2.61 17.25 -5.90
N TRP A 152 2.31 16.06 -5.37
CA TRP A 152 2.92 14.81 -5.83
C TRP A 152 2.29 14.32 -7.13
N GLU A 153 1.12 14.84 -7.51
CA GLU A 153 0.49 14.62 -8.81
C GLU A 153 0.36 13.12 -9.20
N SER A 154 -0.11 12.26 -8.28
CA SER A 154 -0.19 10.80 -8.51
C SER A 154 -0.89 10.40 -9.81
N GLU A 155 -1.94 11.12 -10.19
CA GLU A 155 -2.66 10.89 -11.46
C GLU A 155 -1.75 11.15 -12.68
N LYS A 156 -0.93 12.21 -12.65
CA LYS A 156 0.05 12.51 -13.70
C LYS A 156 1.14 11.44 -13.76
N LEU A 157 1.66 11.02 -12.60
CA LEU A 157 2.68 9.97 -12.52
C LEU A 157 2.16 8.61 -13.04
N ALA A 158 0.89 8.30 -12.78
CA ALA A 158 0.23 7.10 -13.33
C ALA A 158 0.15 7.16 -14.86
N ASN A 159 -0.31 8.30 -15.42
CA ASN A 159 -0.38 8.47 -16.86
C ASN A 159 0.99 8.34 -17.55
N GLU A 160 2.06 8.86 -16.93
CA GLU A 160 3.44 8.75 -17.44
C GLU A 160 3.94 7.29 -17.55
N VAL A 161 3.28 6.33 -16.92
CA VAL A 161 3.65 4.90 -16.94
C VAL A 161 2.60 4.02 -17.60
N GLY A 162 1.63 4.61 -18.31
CA GLY A 162 0.59 3.87 -19.05
C GLY A 162 -0.65 3.49 -18.23
N LEU A 163 -0.82 4.06 -17.02
CA LEU A 163 -1.99 3.85 -16.18
C LEU A 163 -2.95 5.04 -16.28
N GLY A 164 -4.25 4.77 -16.47
CA GLY A 164 -5.30 5.77 -16.44
C GLY A 164 -6.09 5.72 -15.13
N LEU A 165 -6.62 6.88 -14.71
CA LEU A 165 -7.51 6.96 -13.54
C LEU A 165 -8.86 6.32 -13.87
N LEU A 166 -9.19 5.25 -13.15
CA LEU A 166 -10.49 4.59 -13.21
C LEU A 166 -11.50 5.28 -12.28
N ASP A 167 -11.08 5.57 -11.06
CA ASP A 167 -11.95 6.13 -10.02
C ASP A 167 -11.14 6.82 -8.92
N LYS A 168 -11.78 7.74 -8.19
CA LYS A 168 -11.21 8.46 -7.05
C LYS A 168 -12.26 8.58 -5.95
N ILE A 169 -12.03 7.86 -4.87
CA ILE A 169 -13.02 7.72 -3.79
C ILE A 169 -12.44 8.31 -2.50
N ALA A 170 -13.26 9.02 -1.72
CA ALA A 170 -12.87 9.51 -0.41
C ALA A 170 -12.44 8.34 0.50
N PHE A 171 -11.29 8.50 1.16
CA PHE A 171 -10.77 7.51 2.10
C PHE A 171 -11.13 7.90 3.52
N TYR A 172 -11.67 6.94 4.26
CA TYR A 172 -12.00 7.10 5.66
C TYR A 172 -11.42 5.95 6.47
N TYR A 173 -10.62 6.23 7.50
CA TYR A 173 -9.96 5.16 8.26
C TYR A 173 -10.98 4.29 9.03
N TRP A 174 -12.14 4.83 9.40
CA TRP A 174 -13.20 4.07 10.07
C TRP A 174 -13.88 3.02 9.18
N ASP A 175 -13.66 3.08 7.86
CA ASP A 175 -14.07 2.03 6.94
C ASP A 175 -13.25 0.75 7.09
N TYR A 176 -12.12 0.83 7.80
CA TYR A 176 -11.18 -0.26 8.02
C TYR A 176 -10.97 -0.46 9.53
N PRO A 177 -11.92 -1.11 10.25
CA PRO A 177 -11.82 -1.31 11.69
C PRO A 177 -10.54 -2.04 12.08
N GLY A 178 -9.74 -1.43 12.97
CA GLY A 178 -8.45 -1.96 13.41
C GLY A 178 -7.25 -1.42 12.64
N TYR A 179 -7.44 -0.75 11.49
CA TYR A 179 -6.35 -0.05 10.81
C TYR A 179 -5.82 1.11 11.66
N LYS A 180 -4.50 1.13 11.84
CA LYS A 180 -3.76 2.21 12.49
C LYS A 180 -2.69 2.70 11.51
N ASN A 181 -2.84 3.93 11.02
CA ASN A 181 -1.80 4.52 10.18
C ASN A 181 -0.55 4.83 11.03
N LYS A 182 0.63 4.48 10.51
CA LYS A 182 1.93 4.61 11.20
C LYS A 182 2.92 5.41 10.37
N ARG A 183 3.88 6.06 11.02
CA ARG A 183 4.97 6.77 10.34
C ARG A 183 6.06 5.77 9.95
N GLY A 184 6.69 5.93 8.78
CA GLY A 184 7.67 4.95 8.28
C GLY A 184 9.06 5.00 8.92
N GLU A 185 9.44 6.14 9.51
CA GLU A 185 10.82 6.38 9.96
C GLU A 185 10.90 7.20 11.26
N CYS A 186 12.11 7.20 11.86
CA CYS A 186 12.52 7.92 13.07
C CYS A 186 11.94 7.38 14.40
N GLN A 187 12.31 8.03 15.53
CA GLN A 187 11.86 7.70 16.91
C GLN A 187 10.33 7.78 17.12
N HIS A 188 9.58 8.12 16.08
CA HIS A 188 8.13 8.28 16.12
C HIS A 188 7.43 7.39 15.08
N CYS A 189 8.12 6.37 14.55
CA CYS A 189 7.55 5.42 13.59
C CYS A 189 6.22 4.81 14.09
N ASP A 190 6.15 4.37 15.35
CA ASP A 190 4.90 3.80 15.89
C ASP A 190 3.76 4.80 16.15
N LYS A 191 4.01 6.10 16.00
CA LYS A 191 2.97 7.14 16.16
C LYS A 191 2.16 7.27 14.87
N SER A 192 0.88 7.58 15.03
CA SER A 192 0.04 7.96 13.90
C SER A 192 0.41 9.34 13.34
N PHE A 193 -0.09 9.60 12.14
CA PHE A 193 -0.08 10.92 11.52
C PHE A 193 -1.52 11.39 11.24
N PRO A 194 -1.78 12.71 11.17
CA PRO A 194 -3.10 13.19 10.77
C PRO A 194 -3.38 12.77 9.33
N ILE A 195 -4.44 11.99 9.11
CA ILE A 195 -4.85 11.56 7.77
C ILE A 195 -5.40 12.75 6.99
N GLY A 196 -6.26 13.57 7.60
CA GLY A 196 -6.89 14.72 6.92
C GLY A 196 -7.75 14.29 5.73
N GLU A 197 -7.99 15.20 4.80
CA GLU A 197 -8.66 14.85 3.53
C GLU A 197 -7.75 13.92 2.71
N SER A 198 -8.27 12.73 2.42
CA SER A 198 -7.55 11.68 1.68
C SER A 198 -8.49 10.98 0.71
N SER A 199 -7.91 10.40 -0.34
CA SER A 199 -8.65 9.61 -1.32
C SER A 199 -7.85 8.39 -1.73
N THR A 200 -8.56 7.33 -2.06
CA THR A 200 -8.03 6.17 -2.78
C THR A 200 -8.24 6.39 -4.28
N TYR A 201 -7.14 6.50 -4.99
CA TYR A 201 -7.07 6.56 -6.45
C TYR A 201 -6.97 5.14 -6.98
N LYS A 202 -7.83 4.78 -7.93
CA LYS A 202 -7.78 3.50 -8.62
C LYS A 202 -7.32 3.73 -10.04
N PHE A 203 -6.26 3.03 -10.42
CA PHE A 203 -5.69 3.11 -11.75
C PHE A 203 -5.77 1.75 -12.44
N LYS A 204 -5.87 1.76 -13.77
CA LYS A 204 -5.79 0.56 -14.61
C LYS A 204 -4.96 0.82 -15.84
N ILE A 205 -4.48 -0.24 -16.48
CA ILE A 205 -3.85 -0.14 -17.81
C ILE A 205 -4.92 0.34 -18.80
N MET A 206 -4.58 1.36 -19.58
CA MET A 206 -5.42 1.86 -20.66
C MET A 206 -4.97 1.18 -21.95
N ASN A 207 -5.85 0.38 -22.53
CA ASN A 207 -5.67 -0.21 -23.86
C ASN A 207 -6.04 0.80 -24.94
#